data_AF-A0A7Y6ES60-F1
#
_entry.id   AF-A0A7Y6ES60-F1
#
_cell.length_a   1.000
_cell.length_b   1.000
_cell.length_c   1.000
_cell.angle_alpha   90.00
_cell.angle_beta   90.00
_cell.angle_gamma   90.00
#
_symmetry.space_group_name_H-M   'P 1'
#
loop_
_entity.id
_entity.type
_entity.pdbx_description
1 polymer ?
#
loop_
_entity_poly.entity_id
_entity_poly.type
_entity_poly.pdbx_seq_one_letter_code
_entity_poly.pdbx_strand_id
1 'polypeptide(L)'
;MESTKPKKLDQVKAVFTQQNQNETNPLTIFVALSSSKGEGNYLVAATYIKGQIVIAHDCPAIQLKRSCWHTEVVLYIFQTIFSHQPEIASARTVFMSKKITMKRDWVQIPHSYIQGVNQNEHRKLLA
;
A
#
# COMPACT_ATOMS: atom_id res chain seq x y z
N MET A 1 -0.28 19.02 2.20
CA MET A 1 1.16 18.70 2.08
C MET A 1 1.31 17.76 0.91
N GLU A 2 2.01 18.17 -0.15
CA GLU A 2 2.38 17.25 -1.21
C GLU A 2 3.33 16.20 -0.63
N SER A 3 2.91 14.93 -0.68
CA SER A 3 3.76 13.81 -0.28
C SER A 3 4.92 13.73 -1.28
N THR A 4 6.14 14.05 -0.82
CA THR A 4 7.33 13.99 -1.68
C THR A 4 7.53 12.55 -2.14
N LYS A 5 7.63 12.36 -3.46
CA LYS A 5 7.79 11.03 -4.07
C LYS A 5 8.99 10.29 -3.43
N PRO A 6 8.79 9.05 -2.90
CA PRO A 6 9.86 8.30 -2.25
C PRO A 6 10.99 7.95 -3.22
N LYS A 7 12.25 8.03 -2.74
CA LYS A 7 13.45 7.68 -3.53
C LYS A 7 13.49 6.22 -4.01
N LYS A 8 12.75 5.33 -3.34
CA LYS A 8 12.75 3.87 -3.58
C LYS A 8 11.49 3.37 -4.27
N LEU A 9 10.74 4.24 -4.95
CA LEU A 9 9.52 3.83 -5.66
C LEU A 9 9.82 2.87 -6.84
N ASP A 10 11.02 2.95 -7.41
CA ASP A 10 11.55 2.01 -8.42
C ASP A 10 11.69 0.57 -7.92
N GLN A 11 11.65 0.37 -6.60
CA GLN A 11 11.70 -0.97 -5.98
C GLN A 11 10.34 -1.67 -5.96
N VAL A 12 9.25 -0.99 -6.37
CA VAL A 12 7.91 -1.58 -6.44
C VAL A 12 7.82 -2.53 -7.63
N LYS A 13 7.53 -3.80 -7.35
CA LYS A 13 7.32 -4.84 -8.38
C LYS A 13 5.87 -5.00 -8.77
N ALA A 14 4.97 -4.93 -7.79
CA ALA A 14 3.53 -5.04 -8.01
C ALA A 14 2.76 -4.43 -6.84
N VAL A 15 1.53 -4.00 -7.12
CA VAL A 15 0.56 -3.58 -6.11
C VAL A 15 -0.71 -4.36 -6.32
N PHE A 16 -1.33 -4.79 -5.24
CA PHE A 16 -2.55 -5.59 -5.22
C PHE A 16 -3.57 -4.97 -4.28
N THR A 17 -4.83 -5.34 -4.46
CA THR A 17 -5.93 -5.13 -3.53
C THR A 17 -6.69 -6.45 -3.35
N GLN A 18 -7.58 -6.51 -2.36
CA GLN A 18 -8.49 -7.64 -2.19
C GLN A 18 -9.88 -7.23 -2.67
N GLN A 19 -10.45 -7.99 -3.60
CA GLN A 19 -11.82 -7.78 -4.06
C GLN A 19 -12.75 -8.52 -3.09
N ASN A 20 -13.36 -7.80 -2.14
CA ASN A 20 -14.30 -8.41 -1.21
C ASN A 20 -15.71 -8.34 -1.83
N GLN A 21 -16.32 -9.48 -2.13
CA GLN A 21 -17.66 -9.53 -2.75
C GLN A 21 -18.78 -8.99 -1.84
N ASN A 22 -18.52 -8.85 -0.53
CA ASN A 22 -19.50 -8.48 0.49
C ASN A 22 -19.17 -7.19 1.28
N GLU A 23 -18.05 -6.52 0.98
CA GLU A 23 -17.71 -5.25 1.64
C GLU A 23 -17.50 -4.16 0.61
N THR A 24 -18.20 -3.05 0.81
CA THR A 24 -17.97 -1.77 0.13
C THR A 24 -16.53 -1.32 0.42
N ASN A 25 -15.63 -1.66 -0.49
CA ASN A 25 -14.25 -1.15 -0.60
C ASN A 25 -13.39 -1.27 0.68
N PRO A 26 -12.78 -2.45 0.97
CA PRO A 26 -11.66 -2.45 1.89
C PRO A 26 -10.56 -1.56 1.31
N LEU A 27 -10.31 -0.42 1.97
CA LEU A 27 -9.21 0.50 1.66
C LEU A 27 -7.89 -0.18 2.06
N THR A 28 -7.52 -1.21 1.30
CA THR A 28 -6.40 -2.11 1.58
C THR A 28 -5.60 -2.33 0.30
N ILE A 29 -4.28 -2.22 0.41
CA ILE A 29 -3.36 -2.63 -0.64
C ILE A 29 -2.29 -3.57 -0.09
N PHE A 30 -1.72 -4.36 -0.98
CA PHE A 30 -0.53 -5.15 -0.75
C PHE A 30 0.51 -4.76 -1.78
N VAL A 31 1.74 -4.49 -1.35
CA VAL A 31 2.82 -4.03 -2.21
C VAL A 31 3.95 -5.06 -2.16
N ALA A 32 4.34 -5.54 -3.34
CA ALA A 32 5.55 -6.32 -3.52
C ALA A 32 6.71 -5.37 -3.83
N LEU A 33 7.74 -5.39 -2.99
CA LEU A 33 8.96 -4.63 -3.10
C LEU A 33 10.15 -5.56 -3.36
N SER A 34 11.19 -5.09 -4.04
CA SER A 34 12.45 -5.85 -4.14
C SER A 34 12.99 -6.20 -2.74
N SER A 35 13.41 -7.45 -2.55
CA SER A 35 14.16 -7.84 -1.36
C SER A 35 15.49 -7.10 -1.28
N SER A 36 15.82 -6.58 -0.09
CA SER A 36 17.14 -5.96 0.16
C SER A 36 18.30 -6.96 0.06
N LYS A 37 18.00 -8.27 0.07
CA LYS A 37 18.98 -9.37 -0.05
C LYS A 37 19.10 -9.92 -1.47
N GLY A 38 18.47 -9.28 -2.47
CA GLY A 38 18.59 -9.66 -3.88
C GLY A 38 17.71 -10.83 -4.33
N GLU A 39 17.23 -11.67 -3.41
CA GLU A 39 16.35 -12.80 -3.73
C GLU A 39 14.91 -12.58 -3.24
N GLY A 40 13.96 -12.76 -4.15
CA GLY A 40 12.52 -12.74 -3.88
C GLY A 40 11.89 -11.36 -3.72
N ASN A 41 10.59 -11.37 -3.41
CA ASN A 41 9.80 -10.17 -3.17
C ASN A 41 9.47 -10.05 -1.69
N TYR A 42 9.53 -8.82 -1.20
CA TYR A 42 9.14 -8.44 0.14
C TYR A 42 7.72 -7.87 0.12
N LEU A 43 6.81 -8.43 0.91
CA LEU A 43 5.41 -8.01 0.92
C LEU A 43 5.10 -7.08 2.10
N VAL A 44 4.42 -5.98 1.79
CA VAL A 44 3.92 -5.02 2.76
C VAL A 44 2.43 -4.81 2.55
N ALA A 45 1.65 -4.81 3.62
CA ALA A 45 0.24 -4.46 3.57
C ALA A 45 0.02 -3.05 4.12
N ALA A 46 -0.92 -2.31 3.54
CA ALA A 46 -1.48 -1.10 4.14
C ALA A 46 -3.00 -1.16 4.09
N THR A 47 -3.64 -0.78 5.18
CA THR A 47 -5.11 -0.81 5.29
C THR A 47 -5.60 0.34 6.14
N TYR A 48 -6.74 0.94 5.78
CA TYR A 48 -7.39 1.94 6.60
C TYR A 48 -8.43 1.29 7.51
N ILE A 49 -8.22 1.39 8.82
CA ILE A 49 -9.07 0.79 9.85
C ILE A 49 -9.29 1.82 10.96
N LYS A 50 -10.57 2.13 11.27
CA LYS A 50 -10.97 2.97 12.41
C LYS A 50 -10.21 4.32 12.49
N GLY A 51 -10.08 5.03 11.36
CA GLY A 51 -9.41 6.34 11.35
C GLY A 51 -7.89 6.30 11.21
N GLN A 52 -7.29 5.11 11.02
CA GLN A 52 -5.85 4.93 11.01
C GLN A 52 -5.40 4.17 9.76
N ILE A 53 -4.25 4.56 9.20
CA ILE A 53 -3.55 3.76 8.20
C ILE A 53 -2.63 2.79 8.94
N VAL A 54 -2.93 1.51 8.87
CA VAL A 54 -2.12 0.45 9.46
C VAL A 54 -1.21 -0.13 8.39
N ILE A 55 0.10 0.02 8.56
CA ILE A 55 1.11 -0.57 7.67
C ILE A 55 1.75 -1.76 8.37
N ALA A 56 1.69 -2.92 7.72
CA ALA A 56 2.10 -4.18 8.30
C ALA A 56 3.10 -4.92 7.41
N HIS A 57 4.27 -5.25 7.97
CA HIS A 57 5.26 -6.12 7.36
C HIS A 57 6.25 -6.68 8.39
N ASP A 58 7.06 -7.65 7.97
CA ASP A 58 8.03 -8.35 8.81
C ASP A 58 9.44 -7.77 8.65
N CYS A 59 9.70 -6.63 9.27
CA CYS A 59 10.98 -5.91 9.21
C CYS A 59 11.47 -5.57 10.63
N PRO A 60 12.78 -5.68 10.92
CA PRO A 60 13.33 -5.31 12.22
C PRO A 60 12.98 -3.88 12.67
N ALA A 61 12.91 -2.92 11.74
CA ALA A 61 12.54 -1.54 12.05
C ALA A 61 11.10 -1.41 12.57
N ILE A 62 10.17 -2.17 11.97
CA ILE A 62 8.76 -2.19 12.42
C ILE A 62 8.61 -2.87 13.77
N GLN A 63 9.43 -3.86 14.11
CA GLN A 63 9.43 -4.47 15.45
C GLN A 63 9.70 -3.42 16.54
N LEU A 64 10.48 -2.39 16.22
CA LEU A 64 10.73 -1.23 17.06
C LEU A 64 9.69 -0.10 16.90
N LYS A 65 8.58 -0.35 16.19
CA LYS A 65 7.52 0.62 15.84
C LYS A 65 8.05 1.86 15.11
N ARG A 66 9.10 1.71 14.30
CA ARG A 66 9.71 2.80 13.52
C ARG A 66 9.32 2.69 12.04
N SER A 67 9.32 3.83 11.35
CA SER A 67 9.26 3.86 9.90
C SER A 67 10.53 3.27 9.29
N CYS A 68 10.38 2.73 8.08
CA CYS A 68 11.50 2.40 7.21
C CYS A 68 11.15 2.79 5.77
N TRP A 69 12.11 2.69 4.85
CA TRP A 69 11.86 3.03 3.46
C TRP A 69 10.68 2.25 2.85
N HIS A 70 10.44 1.01 3.28
CA HIS A 70 9.28 0.22 2.84
C HIS A 70 7.96 0.88 3.25
N THR A 71 7.86 1.36 4.50
CA THR A 71 6.64 2.02 4.99
C THR A 71 6.40 3.35 4.29
N GLU A 72 7.46 4.10 3.99
CA GLU A 72 7.35 5.38 3.25
C GLU A 72 6.84 5.16 1.83
N VAL A 73 7.40 4.17 1.12
CA VAL A 73 6.94 3.78 -0.21
C VAL A 73 5.49 3.35 -0.20
N VAL A 74 5.11 2.45 0.72
CA VAL A 74 3.74 1.92 0.79
C VAL A 74 2.75 2.99 1.20
N LEU A 75 3.10 3.87 2.15
CA LEU A 75 2.24 4.98 2.55
C LEU A 75 1.96 5.92 1.38
N TYR A 76 2.99 6.27 0.61
CA TYR A 76 2.85 7.09 -0.59
C TYR A 76 1.88 6.44 -1.58
N ILE A 77 2.09 5.17 -1.93
CA ILE A 77 1.24 4.42 -2.88
C ILE A 77 -0.20 4.39 -2.37
N PHE A 78 -0.40 4.11 -1.08
CA PHE A 78 -1.72 4.06 -0.46
C PHE A 78 -2.46 5.39 -0.59
N GLN A 79 -1.79 6.50 -0.25
CA GLN A 79 -2.35 7.85 -0.37
C GLN A 79 -2.59 8.25 -1.82
N THR A 80 -1.75 7.80 -2.77
CA THR A 80 -1.95 8.05 -4.20
C THR A 80 -3.19 7.32 -4.74
N ILE A 81 -3.35 6.04 -4.41
CA ILE A 81 -4.49 5.23 -4.87
C ILE A 81 -5.80 5.76 -4.28
N PHE A 82 -5.79 6.15 -3.01
CA PHE A 82 -6.97 6.64 -2.30
C PHE A 82 -6.99 8.15 -2.11
N SER A 83 -6.36 8.91 -3.01
CA SER A 83 -6.24 10.38 -2.89
C SER A 83 -7.59 11.11 -2.88
N HIS A 84 -8.63 10.48 -3.43
CA HIS A 84 -10.00 10.98 -3.47
C HIS A 84 -10.74 10.85 -2.13
N GLN A 85 -10.20 10.08 -1.17
CA GLN A 85 -10.80 9.87 0.14
C GLN A 85 -10.20 10.87 1.15
N PRO A 86 -10.93 11.92 1.56
CA PRO A 86 -10.40 12.96 2.43
C PRO A 86 -9.92 12.46 3.80
N GLU A 87 -10.55 11.40 4.32
CA GLU A 87 -10.19 10.76 5.59
C GLU A 87 -8.81 10.10 5.57
N ILE A 88 -8.29 9.77 4.38
CA ILE A 88 -6.94 9.19 4.23
C ILE A 88 -5.86 10.25 4.39
N ALA A 89 -6.10 11.49 3.95
CA ALA A 89 -5.12 12.56 3.97
C ALA A 89 -4.71 12.97 5.39
N SER A 90 -5.63 12.88 6.35
CA SER A 90 -5.42 13.23 7.77
C SER A 90 -5.21 12.03 8.69
N ALA A 91 -5.29 10.81 8.15
CA ALA A 91 -5.20 9.59 8.94
C ALA A 91 -3.82 9.43 9.60
N ARG A 92 -3.83 9.11 10.89
CA ARG A 92 -2.61 8.70 11.59
C ARG A 92 -2.10 7.38 11.03
N THR A 93 -0.79 7.28 10.82
CA THR A 93 -0.15 6.01 10.43
C THR A 93 0.32 5.24 11.66
N VAL A 94 0.07 3.93 11.68
CA VAL A 94 0.49 2.99 12.73
C VAL A 94 1.21 1.81 12.09
N PHE A 95 2.29 1.35 12.73
CA PHE A 95 3.11 0.23 12.25
C PHE A 95 2.84 -1.04 13.05
N MET A 96 2.69 -2.16 12.33
CA MET A 96 2.42 -3.47 12.93
C MET A 96 3.40 -4.51 12.38
N SER A 97 4.09 -5.23 13.26
CA SER A 97 4.93 -6.36 12.82
C SER A 97 4.06 -7.55 12.47
N LYS A 98 4.03 -7.92 11.18
CA LYS A 98 3.25 -9.07 10.69
C LYS A 98 3.83 -9.58 9.38
N LYS A 99 4.03 -10.89 9.28
CA LYS A 99 4.39 -11.54 8.02
C LYS A 99 3.20 -11.52 7.07
N ILE A 100 3.40 -10.96 5.88
CA ILE A 100 2.40 -10.90 4.82
C ILE A 100 2.69 -12.01 3.82
N THR A 101 1.66 -12.75 3.45
CA THR A 101 1.73 -13.84 2.48
C THR A 101 0.71 -13.59 1.38
N MET A 102 1.15 -13.76 0.13
CA MET A 102 0.30 -13.61 -1.03
C MET A 102 -0.88 -14.58 -1.00
N LYS A 103 -2.05 -14.12 -1.43
CA LYS A 103 -3.27 -14.94 -1.52
C LYS A 103 -3.79 -14.94 -2.95
N ARG A 104 -4.60 -15.96 -3.28
CA ARG A 104 -5.16 -16.17 -4.64
C ARG A 104 -6.24 -15.16 -5.02
N ASP A 105 -6.89 -14.55 -4.03
CA ASP A 105 -7.98 -13.58 -4.19
C ASP A 105 -7.48 -12.14 -4.35
N TRP A 106 -6.17 -11.94 -4.44
CA TRP A 106 -5.59 -10.63 -4.65
C TRP A 106 -5.64 -10.25 -6.12
N VAL A 107 -6.15 -9.05 -6.38
CA VAL A 107 -6.26 -8.47 -7.72
C VAL A 107 -5.17 -7.43 -7.88
N GLN A 108 -4.42 -7.49 -8.98
CA GLN A 108 -3.34 -6.54 -9.24
C GLN A 108 -3.90 -5.17 -9.65
N ILE A 109 -3.38 -4.11 -9.02
CA ILE A 109 -3.60 -2.73 -9.41
C ILE A 109 -2.58 -2.38 -10.51
N PRO A 110 -3.01 -1.87 -11.68
CA PRO A 110 -2.08 -1.49 -12.75
C PRO A 110 -1.06 -0.42 -12.32
N HIS A 111 0.17 -0.53 -12.81
CA HIS A 111 1.26 0.34 -12.36
C HIS A 111 1.08 1.82 -12.73
N SER A 112 0.31 2.11 -13.79
CA SER A 112 -0.05 3.47 -14.22
C SER A 112 -0.75 4.30 -13.13
N TYR A 113 -1.49 3.65 -12.23
CA TYR A 113 -2.17 4.30 -11.11
C TYR A 113 -1.21 4.83 -10.05
N ILE A 114 -0.11 4.10 -9.83
CA ILE A 114 0.91 4.44 -8.83
C ILE A 114 1.75 5.64 -9.28
N GLN A 115 1.86 5.83 -10.59
CA GLN A 115 2.60 6.95 -11.19
C GLN A 115 1.72 8.18 -11.44
N GLY A 116 0.41 8.11 -11.15
CA GLY A 116 -0.52 9.22 -11.35
C GLY A 116 -0.92 9.50 -12.80
N VAL A 117 -0.69 8.54 -13.72
CA VAL A 117 -0.81 8.78 -15.17
C VAL A 117 -2.24 8.56 -15.70
N ASN A 118 -3.11 7.85 -14.99
CA ASN A 118 -4.48 7.64 -15.45
C ASN A 118 -5.47 7.38 -14.31
N GLN A 119 -6.15 8.43 -13.80
CA GLN A 119 -7.11 8.31 -12.68
C GLN A 119 -8.57 8.07 -13.15
N ASN A 120 -8.88 8.26 -14.44
CA ASN A 120 -10.27 8.24 -14.94
C ASN A 120 -10.83 6.84 -15.20
N GLU A 121 -10.00 5.81 -15.40
CA GLU A 121 -10.48 4.45 -15.72
C GLU A 121 -10.88 3.62 -14.49
N HIS A 122 -10.39 3.97 -13.30
CA HIS A 122 -10.67 3.23 -12.05
C HIS A 122 -12.12 3.38 -11.56
N ARG A 123 -12.82 4.44 -11.97
CA ARG A 123 -14.22 4.64 -11.62
C ARG A 123 -15.13 3.52 -12.12
N LYS A 124 -14.66 2.68 -13.06
CA LYS A 124 -15.35 1.50 -13.57
C LYS A 124 -14.96 0.18 -12.89
N LEU A 125 -13.86 0.13 -12.14
CA LEU A 125 -13.41 -1.09 -11.45
C LEU A 125 -13.89 -1.15 -9.99
N LEU A 126 -14.24 0.00 -9.41
CA LEU A 126 -14.80 0.14 -8.06
C LEU A 126 -16.29 0.55 -8.01
N ALA A 127 -16.92 0.76 -9.16
CA ALA A 127 -18.36 0.95 -9.29
C ALA A 127 -19.02 -0.36 -9.71
#